data_AF-A0A9W4WSH4-F1
#
_entry.id   AF-A0A9W4WSH4-F1
#
_cell.length_a   1.000
_cell.length_b   1.000
_cell.length_c   1.000
_cell.angle_alpha   90.00
_cell.angle_beta   90.00
_cell.angle_gamma   90.00
#
_symmetry.space_group_name_H-M   'P 1'
#
loop_
_entity.id
_entity.type
_entity.pdbx_description
1 polymer ?
#
loop_
_entity_poly.entity_id
_entity_poly.type
_entity_poly.pdbx_seq_one_letter_code
_entity_poly.pdbx_strand_id
1 'polypeptide(L)'
;MTSEKQTHLLVDLHVKYIQSLDTKKDDLEYWLTEHLRLSGVYWGLTALDLLNNVDTLKKEDVVKYVISCQHDNGGFGGHVGHDPHLLHTLYAVQILVIEDSLDAVNVDKIIEYVASLQDRATGAFRGDEWGEIDTRFSYGALSCLSLLKRLDAVNVSKAVEFIMLCKNFDGGFGSSPGAESHAGQIFCCIGALAIVNSLHLVDADLLGWWLCERQLKNGGLNGRPEKLEDVCYSWWVLSALSILGRLHWINKEKLIEFVLAAQDPEGGGIADRPGDMVDVFHTLFGIAGLSLLGYPGLKLVDPVYCLPKHVVQRIGLAERYHV
;
A
#
# COMPACT_ATOMS: atom_id res chain seq x y z
N MET A 1 -19.81 -4.18 28.58
CA MET A 1 -18.56 -4.85 28.99
C MET A 1 -17.43 -3.94 28.58
N THR A 2 -16.65 -3.43 29.52
CA THR A 2 -15.43 -2.68 29.20
C THR A 2 -14.45 -3.70 28.61
N SER A 3 -14.24 -3.69 27.29
CA SER A 3 -13.19 -4.51 26.69
C SER A 3 -11.87 -4.12 27.35
N GLU A 4 -11.08 -5.09 27.79
CA GLU A 4 -9.74 -4.80 28.30
C GLU A 4 -8.95 -4.03 27.24
N LYS A 5 -8.27 -2.96 27.68
CA LYS A 5 -7.44 -2.14 26.78
C LYS A 5 -6.34 -3.04 26.23
N GLN A 6 -6.31 -3.25 24.91
CA GLN A 6 -5.23 -3.99 24.26
C GLN A 6 -3.93 -3.20 24.40
N THR A 7 -2.96 -3.78 25.12
CA THR A 7 -1.67 -3.14 25.43
C THR A 7 -0.53 -3.64 24.56
N HIS A 8 -0.74 -4.74 23.82
CA HIS A 8 0.26 -5.37 22.98
C HIS A 8 -0.35 -5.88 21.67
N LEU A 9 0.52 -6.12 20.68
CA LEU A 9 0.14 -6.69 19.40
C LEU A 9 -0.12 -8.20 19.51
N LEU A 10 -1.26 -8.66 19.00
CA LEU A 10 -1.75 -10.04 19.11
C LEU A 10 -1.23 -10.89 17.95
N VAL A 11 0.10 -10.98 17.82
CA VAL A 11 0.80 -11.59 16.67
C VAL A 11 0.25 -12.96 16.28
N ASP A 12 0.16 -13.88 17.24
CA ASP A 12 -0.29 -15.27 16.97
C ASP A 12 -1.74 -15.32 16.44
N LEU A 13 -2.61 -14.39 16.89
CA LEU A 13 -3.98 -14.30 16.40
C LEU A 13 -4.02 -13.72 15.00
N HIS A 14 -3.23 -12.68 14.69
CA HIS A 14 -3.17 -12.13 13.33
C HIS A 14 -2.62 -13.13 12.32
N VAL A 15 -1.61 -13.93 12.69
CA VAL A 15 -1.08 -15.00 11.82
C VAL A 15 -2.18 -16.04 11.52
N LYS A 16 -2.88 -16.53 12.56
CA LYS A 16 -4.00 -17.48 12.40
C LYS A 16 -5.14 -16.90 11.57
N TYR A 17 -5.48 -15.63 11.80
CA TYR A 17 -6.49 -14.91 11.02
C TYR A 17 -6.14 -14.95 9.53
N ILE A 18 -4.92 -14.54 9.16
CA ILE A 18 -4.48 -14.50 7.76
C ILE A 18 -4.49 -15.90 7.13
N GLN A 19 -4.04 -16.94 7.86
CA GLN A 19 -4.11 -18.33 7.39
C GLN A 19 -5.53 -18.81 7.11
N SER A 20 -6.51 -18.33 7.88
CA SER A 20 -7.90 -18.77 7.78
C SER A 20 -8.66 -18.15 6.59
N LEU A 21 -8.14 -17.09 5.97
CA LEU A 21 -8.86 -16.31 4.95
C LEU A 21 -9.28 -17.16 3.73
N ASP A 22 -8.46 -18.13 3.31
CA ASP A 22 -8.85 -19.02 2.19
C ASP A 22 -9.73 -20.20 2.61
N THR A 23 -9.98 -20.41 3.91
CA THR A 23 -10.75 -21.57 4.39
C THR A 23 -12.26 -21.35 4.39
N LYS A 24 -12.70 -20.09 4.31
CA LYS A 24 -14.10 -19.66 4.44
C LYS A 24 -14.90 -19.72 3.12
N LYS A 25 -14.72 -20.78 2.33
CA LYS A 25 -15.31 -20.89 0.98
C LYS A 25 -16.84 -21.01 0.95
N ASP A 26 -17.44 -21.33 2.08
CA ASP A 26 -18.90 -21.40 2.24
C ASP A 26 -19.52 -20.05 2.67
N ASP A 27 -18.70 -19.02 2.96
CA ASP A 27 -19.17 -17.71 3.42
C ASP A 27 -19.44 -16.76 2.25
N LEU A 28 -20.53 -15.99 2.32
CA LEU A 28 -20.88 -15.02 1.27
C LEU A 28 -19.81 -13.93 1.08
N GLU A 29 -19.24 -13.43 2.19
CA GLU A 29 -18.20 -12.39 2.17
C GLU A 29 -16.95 -12.83 1.41
N TYR A 30 -16.62 -14.13 1.47
CA TYR A 30 -15.51 -14.70 0.72
C TYR A 30 -15.70 -14.47 -0.79
N TRP A 31 -16.92 -14.63 -1.31
CA TRP A 31 -17.21 -14.46 -2.74
C TRP A 31 -17.47 -12.99 -3.11
N LEU A 32 -18.06 -12.19 -2.23
CA LEU A 32 -18.28 -10.75 -2.49
C LEU A 32 -16.96 -9.98 -2.64
N THR A 33 -15.89 -10.47 -2.02
CA THR A 33 -14.54 -9.88 -2.07
C THR A 33 -13.62 -10.54 -3.08
N GLU A 34 -14.14 -11.42 -3.96
CA GLU A 34 -13.34 -12.16 -4.93
C GLU A 34 -12.50 -11.24 -5.83
N HIS A 35 -13.07 -10.13 -6.29
CA HIS A 35 -12.38 -9.10 -7.09
C HIS A 35 -11.18 -8.45 -6.40
N LEU A 36 -11.00 -8.66 -5.09
CA LEU A 36 -9.86 -8.18 -4.30
C LEU A 36 -8.90 -9.30 -3.91
N ARG A 37 -9.10 -10.55 -4.34
CA ARG A 37 -8.39 -11.72 -3.82
C ARG A 37 -6.87 -11.61 -3.97
N LEU A 38 -6.39 -11.22 -5.16
CA LEU A 38 -4.96 -11.03 -5.41
C LEU A 38 -4.37 -9.94 -4.50
N SER A 39 -5.11 -8.84 -4.30
CA SER A 39 -4.72 -7.79 -3.36
C SER A 39 -4.68 -8.32 -1.91
N GLY A 40 -5.65 -9.18 -1.53
CA GLY A 40 -5.69 -9.88 -0.25
C GLY A 40 -4.49 -10.78 0.00
N VAL A 41 -4.02 -11.49 -1.03
CA VAL A 41 -2.78 -12.28 -0.94
C VAL A 41 -1.58 -11.38 -0.67
N TYR A 42 -1.47 -10.25 -1.38
CA TYR A 42 -0.42 -9.27 -1.12
C TYR A 42 -0.49 -8.73 0.32
N TRP A 43 -1.68 -8.33 0.79
CA TRP A 43 -1.88 -7.78 2.12
C TRP A 43 -1.50 -8.79 3.21
N GLY A 44 -1.99 -10.03 3.08
CA GLY A 44 -1.69 -11.11 4.01
C GLY A 44 -0.21 -11.49 4.03
N LEU A 45 0.40 -11.71 2.85
CA LEU A 45 1.80 -12.11 2.73
C LEU A 45 2.75 -11.05 3.32
N THR A 46 2.49 -9.77 2.99
CA THR A 46 3.28 -8.66 3.50
C THR A 46 3.16 -8.54 5.03
N ALA A 47 1.94 -8.65 5.56
CA ALA A 47 1.71 -8.62 7.01
C ALA A 47 2.43 -9.78 7.73
N LEU A 48 2.35 -11.00 7.18
CA LEU A 48 3.04 -12.18 7.71
C LEU A 48 4.56 -11.98 7.74
N ASP A 49 5.15 -11.42 6.68
CA ASP A 49 6.59 -11.14 6.67
C ASP A 49 6.97 -10.10 7.74
N LEU A 50 6.23 -8.99 7.84
CA LEU A 50 6.45 -7.98 8.87
C LEU A 50 6.33 -8.53 10.30
N LEU A 51 5.48 -9.55 10.49
CA LEU A 51 5.31 -10.29 11.75
C LEU A 51 6.35 -11.40 11.97
N ASN A 52 7.39 -11.53 11.14
CA ASN A 52 8.38 -12.63 11.18
C ASN A 52 7.80 -14.04 10.96
N ASN A 53 6.74 -14.14 10.14
CA ASN A 53 5.99 -15.37 9.88
C ASN A 53 5.82 -15.63 8.37
N VAL A 54 6.82 -15.31 7.54
CA VAL A 54 6.72 -15.41 6.07
C VAL A 54 6.43 -16.84 5.57
N ASP A 55 6.99 -17.87 6.21
CA ASP A 55 6.85 -19.29 5.82
C ASP A 55 5.46 -19.88 6.13
N THR A 56 4.54 -19.05 6.61
CA THR A 56 3.17 -19.44 6.96
C THR A 56 2.35 -19.85 5.74
N LEU A 57 2.56 -19.19 4.60
CA LEU A 57 1.94 -19.52 3.32
C LEU A 57 2.96 -20.28 2.46
N LYS A 58 2.50 -21.29 1.73
CA LYS A 58 3.37 -22.04 0.84
C LYS A 58 3.67 -21.21 -0.40
N LYS A 59 4.93 -20.84 -0.59
CA LYS A 59 5.43 -20.08 -1.73
C LYS A 59 4.92 -20.62 -3.07
N GLU A 60 4.98 -21.94 -3.28
CA GLU A 60 4.58 -22.56 -4.55
C GLU A 60 3.08 -22.34 -4.85
N ASP A 61 2.23 -22.42 -3.82
CA ASP A 61 0.79 -22.21 -3.96
C ASP A 61 0.47 -20.74 -4.24
N VAL A 62 1.15 -19.82 -3.55
CA VAL A 62 1.03 -18.37 -3.75
C VAL A 62 1.46 -17.98 -5.17
N VAL A 63 2.65 -18.38 -5.61
CA VAL A 63 3.18 -18.05 -6.94
C VAL A 63 2.30 -18.64 -8.04
N LYS A 64 1.85 -19.90 -7.90
CA LYS A 64 0.93 -20.53 -8.84
C LYS A 64 -0.39 -19.78 -8.96
N TYR A 65 -0.94 -19.32 -7.83
CA TYR A 65 -2.16 -18.51 -7.84
C TYR A 65 -1.96 -17.16 -8.55
N VAL A 66 -0.86 -16.44 -8.25
CA VAL A 66 -0.56 -15.16 -8.93
C VAL A 66 -0.48 -15.34 -10.44
N ILE A 67 0.24 -16.37 -10.92
CA ILE A 67 0.37 -16.65 -12.36
C ILE A 67 -1.00 -16.92 -12.99
N SER A 68 -1.91 -17.60 -12.29
CA SER A 68 -3.26 -17.89 -12.81
C SER A 68 -4.13 -16.65 -13.01
N CYS A 69 -3.76 -15.51 -12.43
CA CYS A 69 -4.44 -14.23 -12.62
C CYS A 69 -3.85 -13.40 -13.78
N GLN A 70 -2.77 -13.85 -14.44
CA GLN A 70 -2.13 -13.13 -15.54
C GLN A 70 -2.90 -13.30 -16.85
N HIS A 71 -3.03 -12.20 -17.61
CA HIS A 71 -3.64 -12.16 -18.93
C HIS A 71 -2.60 -12.13 -20.05
N ASP A 72 -3.04 -12.45 -21.26
CA ASP A 72 -2.17 -12.48 -22.45
C ASP A 72 -1.50 -11.14 -22.76
N ASN A 73 -2.18 -10.03 -22.41
CA ASN A 73 -1.67 -8.67 -22.56
C ASN A 73 -0.61 -8.29 -21.50
N GLY A 74 -0.34 -9.16 -20.53
CA GLY A 74 0.66 -8.96 -19.47
C GLY A 74 0.12 -8.48 -18.13
N GLY A 75 -1.08 -7.89 -18.10
CA GLY A 75 -1.72 -7.42 -16.86
C GLY A 75 -2.28 -8.56 -16.01
N PHE A 76 -2.54 -8.27 -14.73
CA PHE A 76 -3.15 -9.22 -13.80
C PHE A 76 -4.52 -8.73 -13.36
N GLY A 77 -5.48 -9.66 -13.22
CA GLY A 77 -6.79 -9.39 -12.65
C GLY A 77 -6.85 -9.60 -11.12
N GLY A 78 -7.91 -9.13 -10.49
CA GLY A 78 -8.12 -9.29 -9.04
C GLY A 78 -8.33 -10.74 -8.61
N HIS A 79 -8.79 -11.58 -9.53
CA HIS A 79 -8.93 -13.03 -9.40
C HIS A 79 -8.90 -13.68 -10.80
N VAL A 80 -8.87 -15.01 -10.85
CA VAL A 80 -8.95 -15.77 -12.10
C VAL A 80 -10.24 -15.42 -12.84
N GLY A 81 -10.13 -15.03 -14.11
CA GLY A 81 -11.27 -14.64 -14.95
C GLY A 81 -11.74 -13.20 -14.79
N HIS A 82 -11.13 -12.41 -13.89
CA HIS A 82 -11.41 -10.97 -13.78
C HIS A 82 -10.49 -10.17 -14.69
N ASP A 83 -10.95 -9.01 -15.18
CA ASP A 83 -10.20 -8.18 -16.12
C ASP A 83 -8.87 -7.68 -15.53
N PRO A 84 -7.82 -7.53 -16.37
CA PRO A 84 -6.54 -7.03 -15.91
C PRO A 84 -6.63 -5.56 -15.52
N HIS A 85 -5.96 -5.19 -14.43
CA HIS A 85 -5.93 -3.82 -13.94
C HIS A 85 -4.56 -3.49 -13.36
N LEU A 86 -4.15 -2.21 -13.46
CA LEU A 86 -2.83 -1.76 -13.03
C LEU A 86 -2.54 -2.03 -11.54
N LEU A 87 -3.54 -1.85 -10.68
CA LEU A 87 -3.37 -2.09 -9.24
C LEU A 87 -3.14 -3.57 -8.93
N HIS A 88 -3.89 -4.47 -9.56
CA HIS A 88 -3.70 -5.92 -9.40
C HIS A 88 -2.37 -6.37 -10.01
N THR A 89 -1.95 -5.75 -11.12
CA THR A 89 -0.62 -5.96 -11.71
C THR A 89 0.50 -5.56 -10.76
N LEU A 90 0.39 -4.42 -10.08
CA LEU A 90 1.35 -4.03 -9.03
C LEU A 90 1.37 -5.05 -7.89
N TYR A 91 0.21 -5.46 -7.37
CA TYR A 91 0.15 -6.45 -6.28
C TYR A 91 0.76 -7.79 -6.68
N ALA A 92 0.53 -8.27 -7.91
CA ALA A 92 1.19 -9.47 -8.44
C ALA A 92 2.72 -9.31 -8.41
N VAL A 93 3.24 -8.20 -8.94
CA VAL A 93 4.69 -7.93 -8.96
C VAL A 93 5.25 -7.84 -7.54
N GLN A 94 4.54 -7.21 -6.60
CA GLN A 94 4.95 -7.15 -5.20
C GLN A 94 5.02 -8.52 -4.54
N ILE A 95 4.02 -9.39 -4.77
CA ILE A 95 4.04 -10.77 -4.27
C ILE A 95 5.23 -11.54 -4.85
N LEU A 96 5.43 -11.49 -6.18
CA LEU A 96 6.55 -12.16 -6.84
C LEU A 96 7.91 -11.62 -6.39
N VAL A 97 7.99 -10.33 -6.05
CA VAL A 97 9.18 -9.71 -5.46
C VAL A 97 9.42 -10.20 -4.05
N ILE A 98 8.40 -10.30 -3.19
CA ILE A 98 8.52 -10.85 -1.82
C ILE A 98 9.01 -12.30 -1.89
N GLU A 99 8.39 -13.11 -2.74
CA GLU A 99 8.69 -14.52 -2.93
C GLU A 99 9.98 -14.80 -3.71
N ASP A 100 10.63 -13.78 -4.28
CA ASP A 100 11.81 -13.94 -5.14
C ASP A 100 11.52 -14.91 -6.30
N SER A 101 10.51 -14.60 -7.11
CA SER A 101 9.96 -15.46 -8.17
C SER A 101 9.49 -14.68 -9.40
N LEU A 102 10.11 -13.53 -9.69
CA LEU A 102 9.82 -12.77 -10.91
C LEU A 102 10.14 -13.55 -12.20
N ASP A 103 11.04 -14.54 -12.14
CA ASP A 103 11.39 -15.44 -13.23
C ASP A 103 10.25 -16.40 -13.62
N ALA A 104 9.22 -16.54 -12.79
CA ALA A 104 8.06 -17.37 -13.06
C ALA A 104 7.07 -16.76 -14.08
N VAL A 105 7.25 -15.49 -14.46
CA VAL A 105 6.38 -14.75 -15.37
C VAL A 105 7.16 -14.07 -16.49
N ASN A 106 6.49 -13.74 -17.59
CA ASN A 106 7.07 -12.89 -18.63
C ASN A 106 7.02 -11.42 -18.19
N VAL A 107 8.13 -10.95 -17.61
CA VAL A 107 8.28 -9.58 -17.11
C VAL A 107 8.15 -8.53 -18.24
N ASP A 108 8.61 -8.83 -19.45
CA ASP A 108 8.51 -7.88 -20.58
C ASP A 108 7.06 -7.57 -20.93
N LYS A 109 6.16 -8.57 -20.90
CA LYS A 109 4.72 -8.35 -21.08
C LYS A 109 4.12 -7.44 -20.00
N ILE A 110 4.56 -7.58 -18.75
CA ILE A 110 4.10 -6.71 -17.66
C ILE A 110 4.52 -5.26 -17.93
N ILE A 111 5.76 -5.05 -18.36
CA ILE A 111 6.29 -3.73 -18.71
C ILE A 111 5.52 -3.13 -19.88
N GLU A 112 5.26 -3.90 -20.93
CA GLU A 112 4.46 -3.48 -22.08
C GLU A 112 3.03 -3.08 -21.67
N TYR A 113 2.37 -3.88 -20.83
CA TYR A 113 1.06 -3.57 -20.27
C TYR A 113 1.06 -2.23 -19.52
N VAL A 114 1.94 -2.08 -18.53
CA VAL A 114 2.00 -0.87 -17.70
C VAL A 114 2.35 0.36 -18.55
N ALA A 115 3.29 0.24 -19.49
CA ALA A 115 3.66 1.34 -20.37
C ALA A 115 2.53 1.75 -21.32
N SER A 116 1.69 0.80 -21.75
CA SER A 116 0.53 1.07 -22.63
C SER A 116 -0.56 1.92 -21.95
N LEU A 117 -0.60 1.92 -20.62
CA LEU A 117 -1.57 2.67 -19.82
C LEU A 117 -1.19 4.14 -19.64
N GLN A 118 0.04 4.55 -20.01
CA GLN A 118 0.42 5.96 -19.98
C GLN A 118 -0.19 6.72 -21.16
N ASP A 119 -0.95 7.76 -20.86
CA ASP A 119 -1.34 8.75 -21.86
C ASP A 119 -0.13 9.60 -22.26
N ARG A 120 0.25 9.53 -23.54
CA ARG A 120 1.47 10.18 -24.06
C ARG A 120 1.38 11.72 -24.07
N ALA A 121 0.18 12.29 -24.11
CA ALA A 121 0.00 13.74 -24.19
C ALA A 121 0.07 14.38 -22.80
N THR A 122 -0.61 13.78 -21.84
CA THR A 122 -0.78 14.30 -20.48
C THR A 122 0.21 13.74 -19.47
N GLY A 123 0.73 12.53 -19.71
CA GLY A 123 1.57 11.80 -18.75
C GLY A 123 0.81 11.02 -17.70
N ALA A 124 -0.51 11.18 -17.63
CA ALA A 124 -1.38 10.45 -16.72
C ALA A 124 -1.39 8.95 -17.03
N PHE A 125 -1.58 8.12 -16.00
CA PHE A 125 -1.80 6.70 -16.17
C PHE A 125 -3.28 6.36 -15.97
N ARG A 126 -3.75 5.38 -16.75
CA ARG A 126 -5.05 4.77 -16.56
C ARG A 126 -4.96 3.50 -15.74
N GLY A 127 -6.06 3.10 -15.11
CA GLY A 127 -6.17 1.83 -14.41
C GLY A 127 -6.18 0.63 -15.36
N ASP A 128 -6.86 0.80 -16.49
CA ASP A 128 -7.07 -0.21 -17.53
C ASP A 128 -7.43 0.46 -18.88
N GLU A 129 -8.03 -0.30 -19.80
CA GLU A 129 -8.47 0.18 -21.11
C GLU A 129 -9.69 1.13 -21.06
N TRP A 130 -10.42 1.18 -19.94
CA TRP A 130 -11.72 1.88 -19.84
C TRP A 130 -11.64 3.37 -19.52
N GLY A 131 -10.46 3.89 -19.18
CA GLY A 131 -10.26 5.34 -19.21
C GLY A 131 -10.02 6.04 -17.88
N GLU A 132 -10.25 5.41 -16.72
CA GLU A 132 -10.16 6.11 -15.44
C GLU A 132 -8.74 6.65 -15.22
N ILE A 133 -8.63 7.93 -14.86
CA ILE A 133 -7.38 8.60 -14.52
C ILE A 133 -7.40 8.95 -13.03
N ASP A 134 -6.37 8.51 -12.31
CA ASP A 134 -6.18 8.77 -10.88
C ASP A 134 -4.67 8.76 -10.57
N THR A 135 -4.19 9.62 -9.66
CA THR A 135 -2.78 9.62 -9.20
C THR A 135 -2.34 8.29 -8.55
N ARG A 136 -3.28 7.46 -8.06
CA ARG A 136 -3.02 6.07 -7.65
C ARG A 136 -2.44 5.24 -8.78
N PHE A 137 -2.84 5.48 -10.03
CA PHE A 137 -2.30 4.78 -11.19
C PHE A 137 -0.90 5.27 -11.55
N SER A 138 -0.60 6.55 -11.35
CA SER A 138 0.78 7.06 -11.49
C SER A 138 1.73 6.38 -10.49
N TYR A 139 1.33 6.26 -9.23
CA TYR A 139 2.08 5.47 -8.24
C TYR A 139 2.15 4.00 -8.63
N GLY A 140 1.01 3.40 -9.01
CA GLY A 140 0.91 2.00 -9.42
C GLY A 140 1.91 1.63 -10.51
N ALA A 141 1.94 2.43 -11.58
CA ALA A 141 2.83 2.24 -12.71
C ALA A 141 4.30 2.45 -12.34
N LEU A 142 4.63 3.56 -11.70
CA LEU A 142 6.03 3.87 -11.35
C LEU A 142 6.58 2.90 -10.30
N SER A 143 5.76 2.46 -9.34
CA SER A 143 6.13 1.45 -8.35
C SER A 143 6.39 0.10 -9.02
N CYS A 144 5.48 -0.35 -9.89
CA CYS A 144 5.62 -1.59 -10.65
C CYS A 144 6.91 -1.56 -11.50
N LEU A 145 7.10 -0.52 -12.32
CA LEU A 145 8.27 -0.39 -13.17
C LEU A 145 9.57 -0.22 -12.38
N SER A 146 9.55 0.42 -11.21
CA SER A 146 10.73 0.53 -10.34
C SER A 146 11.14 -0.83 -9.77
N LEU A 147 10.17 -1.62 -9.28
CA LEU A 147 10.39 -2.99 -8.81
C LEU A 147 10.96 -3.89 -9.92
N LEU A 148 10.55 -3.66 -11.17
CA LEU A 148 11.06 -4.35 -12.36
C LEU A 148 12.33 -3.70 -12.95
N LYS A 149 12.84 -2.61 -12.36
CA LYS A 149 14.01 -1.83 -12.82
C LYS A 149 13.89 -1.28 -14.24
N ARG A 150 12.67 -0.92 -14.66
CA ARG A 150 12.32 -0.51 -16.03
C ARG A 150 11.51 0.80 -16.09
N LEU A 151 11.88 1.78 -15.26
CA LEU A 151 11.30 3.14 -15.32
C LEU A 151 11.52 3.82 -16.69
N ASP A 152 12.51 3.38 -17.47
CA ASP A 152 12.80 3.83 -18.83
C ASP A 152 11.70 3.47 -19.85
N ALA A 153 10.78 2.57 -19.51
CA ALA A 153 9.68 2.16 -20.37
C ALA A 153 8.59 3.23 -20.55
N VAL A 154 8.59 4.27 -19.70
CA VAL A 154 7.57 5.33 -19.69
C VAL A 154 8.20 6.72 -19.70
N ASN A 155 7.39 7.72 -20.05
CA ASN A 155 7.81 9.11 -19.95
C ASN A 155 7.69 9.60 -18.51
N VAL A 156 8.75 9.43 -17.73
CA VAL A 156 8.83 9.83 -16.31
C VAL A 156 8.59 11.33 -16.14
N SER A 157 9.17 12.18 -16.98
CA SER A 157 8.99 13.64 -16.89
C SER A 157 7.53 14.04 -17.04
N LYS A 158 6.80 13.44 -17.99
CA LYS A 158 5.36 13.67 -18.17
C LYS A 158 4.53 13.15 -17.00
N ALA A 159 4.89 12.01 -16.42
CA ALA A 159 4.24 11.51 -15.21
C ALA A 159 4.39 12.49 -14.03
N VAL A 160 5.60 13.05 -13.85
CA VAL A 160 5.86 14.07 -12.84
C VAL A 160 5.06 15.34 -13.11
N GLU A 161 5.00 15.82 -14.36
CA GLU A 161 4.17 16.96 -14.75
C GLU A 161 2.70 16.76 -14.35
N PHE A 162 2.12 15.59 -14.66
CA PHE A 162 0.75 15.25 -14.28
C PHE A 162 0.54 15.22 -12.75
N ILE A 163 1.45 14.58 -12.01
CA ILE A 163 1.37 14.55 -10.53
C ILE A 163 1.40 15.97 -9.97
N MET A 164 2.26 16.84 -10.48
CA MET A 164 2.37 18.22 -10.01
C MET A 164 1.15 19.08 -10.34
N LEU A 165 0.40 18.76 -11.41
CA LEU A 165 -0.91 19.38 -11.69
C LEU A 165 -1.98 19.01 -10.66
N CYS A 166 -1.79 17.93 -9.90
CA CYS A 166 -2.71 17.49 -8.85
C CYS A 166 -2.41 18.09 -7.47
N LYS A 167 -1.34 18.90 -7.36
CA LYS A 167 -0.95 19.58 -6.11
C LYS A 167 -1.90 20.73 -5.78
N ASN A 168 -2.32 20.83 -4.52
CA ASN A 168 -3.21 21.85 -4.00
C ASN A 168 -2.48 22.92 -3.17
N PHE A 169 -3.22 23.97 -2.81
CA PHE A 169 -2.72 25.11 -2.04
C PHE A 169 -2.19 24.74 -0.65
N ASP A 170 -2.67 23.64 -0.08
CA ASP A 170 -2.28 23.11 1.22
C ASP A 170 -1.05 22.20 1.16
N GLY A 171 -0.40 22.13 -0.01
CA GLY A 171 0.75 21.26 -0.27
C GLY A 171 0.35 19.81 -0.56
N GLY A 172 -0.91 19.43 -0.32
CA GLY A 172 -1.44 18.09 -0.58
C GLY A 172 -1.72 17.82 -2.05
N PHE A 173 -2.23 16.62 -2.32
CA PHE A 173 -2.53 16.14 -3.67
C PHE A 173 -3.90 15.46 -3.70
N GLY A 174 -4.65 15.69 -4.78
CA GLY A 174 -5.89 14.98 -5.09
C GLY A 174 -5.71 13.91 -6.16
N SER A 175 -6.79 13.16 -6.45
CA SER A 175 -6.79 12.09 -7.46
C SER A 175 -6.56 12.59 -8.90
N SER A 176 -6.91 13.83 -9.17
CA SER A 176 -6.78 14.50 -10.46
C SER A 176 -6.61 16.02 -10.25
N PRO A 177 -6.23 16.80 -11.27
CA PRO A 177 -6.12 18.24 -11.14
C PRO A 177 -7.42 18.87 -10.61
N GLY A 178 -7.31 19.64 -9.52
CA GLY A 178 -8.46 20.28 -8.85
C GLY A 178 -9.24 19.40 -7.87
N ALA A 179 -8.92 18.10 -7.74
CA ALA A 179 -9.50 17.25 -6.71
C ALA A 179 -8.93 17.60 -5.32
N GLU A 180 -9.72 17.36 -4.26
CA GLU A 180 -9.32 17.68 -2.89
C GLU A 180 -8.09 16.87 -2.41
N SER A 181 -7.31 17.45 -1.51
CA SER A 181 -6.22 16.76 -0.84
C SER A 181 -6.72 15.63 0.05
N HIS A 182 -6.17 14.43 -0.11
CA HIS A 182 -6.52 13.25 0.70
C HIS A 182 -5.27 12.41 0.98
N ALA A 183 -5.16 11.85 2.19
CA ALA A 183 -3.96 11.15 2.65
C ALA A 183 -3.54 9.97 1.74
N GLY A 184 -4.49 9.23 1.17
CA GLY A 184 -4.20 8.15 0.23
C GLY A 184 -3.63 8.65 -1.10
N GLN A 185 -4.15 9.77 -1.59
CA GLN A 185 -3.65 10.40 -2.82
C GLN A 185 -2.30 11.08 -2.61
N ILE A 186 -2.11 11.70 -1.45
CA ILE A 186 -0.82 12.24 -1.02
C ILE A 186 0.22 11.12 -0.95
N PHE A 187 -0.09 9.98 -0.33
CA PHE A 187 0.82 8.82 -0.33
C PHE A 187 1.20 8.43 -1.76
N CYS A 188 0.24 8.29 -2.67
CA CYS A 188 0.52 7.90 -4.04
C CYS A 188 1.44 8.91 -4.75
N CYS A 189 1.15 10.21 -4.65
CA CYS A 189 1.96 11.25 -5.27
C CYS A 189 3.37 11.32 -4.68
N ILE A 190 3.49 11.28 -3.34
CA ILE A 190 4.78 11.34 -2.65
C ILE A 190 5.60 10.07 -2.88
N GLY A 191 4.97 8.90 -2.87
CA GLY A 191 5.62 7.63 -3.22
C GLY A 191 6.12 7.63 -4.67
N ALA A 192 5.31 8.10 -5.62
CA ALA A 192 5.70 8.23 -7.01
C ALA A 192 6.86 9.22 -7.20
N LEU A 193 6.80 10.39 -6.58
CA LEU A 193 7.86 11.40 -6.63
C LEU A 193 9.12 10.94 -5.92
N ALA A 194 9.00 10.17 -4.84
CA ALA A 194 10.12 9.47 -4.23
C ALA A 194 10.75 8.56 -5.29
N ILE A 195 9.99 7.61 -5.85
CA ILE A 195 10.47 6.61 -6.82
C ILE A 195 11.37 7.22 -7.92
N VAL A 196 10.95 8.36 -8.46
CA VAL A 196 11.62 9.05 -9.58
C VAL A 196 12.53 10.21 -9.15
N ASN A 197 12.92 10.26 -7.88
CA ASN A 197 13.84 11.24 -7.28
C ASN A 197 13.44 12.72 -7.53
N SER A 198 12.14 13.01 -7.41
CA SER A 198 11.54 14.31 -7.67
C SER A 198 10.88 14.95 -6.44
N LEU A 199 11.26 14.51 -5.23
CA LEU A 199 10.75 15.06 -3.97
C LEU A 199 11.11 16.54 -3.76
N HIS A 200 12.15 17.05 -4.42
CA HIS A 200 12.55 18.46 -4.38
C HIS A 200 11.46 19.43 -4.90
N LEU A 201 10.40 18.92 -5.55
CA LEU A 201 9.23 19.69 -5.99
C LEU A 201 8.16 19.86 -4.89
N VAL A 202 8.33 19.17 -3.77
CA VAL A 202 7.38 19.15 -2.66
C VAL A 202 7.88 20.09 -1.57
N ASP A 203 6.96 20.90 -1.04
CA ASP A 203 7.22 21.64 0.18
C ASP A 203 6.96 20.70 1.36
N ALA A 204 8.04 20.13 1.90
CA ALA A 204 7.97 19.12 2.94
C ALA A 204 7.36 19.64 4.26
N ASP A 205 7.52 20.93 4.57
CA ASP A 205 7.00 21.50 5.80
C ASP A 205 5.52 21.83 5.69
N LEU A 206 5.08 22.41 4.57
CA LEU A 206 3.67 22.69 4.33
C LEU A 206 2.85 21.40 4.30
N LEU A 207 3.31 20.40 3.53
CA LEU A 207 2.62 19.12 3.44
C LEU A 207 2.73 18.32 4.76
N GLY A 208 3.89 18.39 5.43
CA GLY A 208 4.07 17.81 6.75
C GLY A 208 3.05 18.34 7.76
N TRP A 209 2.74 19.64 7.71
CA TRP A 209 1.76 20.26 8.61
C TRP A 209 0.35 19.74 8.32
N TRP A 210 -0.05 19.70 7.04
CA TRP A 210 -1.35 19.15 6.65
C TRP A 210 -1.53 17.70 7.12
N LEU A 211 -0.47 16.89 6.98
CA LEU A 211 -0.43 15.48 7.38
C LEU A 211 -0.47 15.31 8.90
N CYS A 212 0.29 16.10 9.67
CA CYS A 212 0.27 15.94 11.14
C CYS A 212 -1.06 16.38 11.77
N GLU A 213 -1.74 17.36 11.16
CA GLU A 213 -3.09 17.79 11.56
C GLU A 213 -4.18 16.73 11.29
N ARG A 214 -3.84 15.60 10.65
CA ARG A 214 -4.73 14.43 10.54
C ARG A 214 -4.90 13.69 11.86
N GLN A 215 -4.04 13.92 12.85
CA GLN A 215 -4.12 13.20 14.11
C GLN A 215 -5.22 13.76 15.00
N LEU A 216 -6.18 12.91 15.36
CA LEU A 216 -7.31 13.27 16.20
C LEU A 216 -7.01 13.09 17.69
N LYS A 217 -7.92 13.58 18.53
CA LYS A 217 -7.78 13.53 19.99
C LYS A 217 -7.64 12.12 20.54
N ASN A 218 -8.18 11.10 19.88
CA ASN A 218 -8.04 9.70 20.28
C ASN A 218 -6.75 9.03 19.78
N GLY A 219 -5.89 9.75 19.04
CA GLY A 219 -4.60 9.26 18.55
C GLY A 219 -4.62 8.75 17.12
N GLY A 220 -5.79 8.33 16.62
CA GLY A 220 -5.98 7.89 15.23
C GLY A 220 -5.83 9.03 14.22
N LEU A 221 -5.56 8.65 12.98
CA LEU A 221 -5.39 9.57 11.85
C LEU A 221 -6.59 9.48 10.92
N ASN A 222 -7.05 10.60 10.38
CA ASN A 222 -8.08 10.62 9.35
C ASN A 222 -7.49 10.94 7.95
N GLY A 223 -8.25 10.67 6.90
CA GLY A 223 -7.78 10.86 5.53
C GLY A 223 -7.85 12.29 5.02
N ARG A 224 -8.66 13.12 5.65
CA ARG A 224 -8.91 14.52 5.30
C ARG A 224 -9.60 15.25 6.47
N PRO A 225 -9.60 16.59 6.50
CA PRO A 225 -10.28 17.35 7.54
C PRO A 225 -11.75 16.91 7.75
N GLU A 226 -12.19 17.00 9.01
CA GLU A 226 -13.57 16.71 9.46
C GLU A 226 -14.08 15.27 9.25
N LYS A 227 -13.21 14.32 8.88
CA LYS A 227 -13.55 12.89 8.82
C LYS A 227 -13.13 12.15 10.09
N LEU A 228 -13.71 10.97 10.27
CA LEU A 228 -13.31 10.02 11.30
C LEU A 228 -11.91 9.46 11.00
N GLU A 229 -11.24 9.08 12.07
CA GLU A 229 -10.02 8.29 12.04
C GLU A 229 -10.24 6.88 11.46
N ASP A 230 -9.16 6.33 10.95
CA ASP A 230 -9.12 4.99 10.35
C ASP A 230 -7.69 4.45 10.43
N VAL A 231 -7.54 3.19 10.81
CA VAL A 231 -6.24 2.50 10.90
C VAL A 231 -5.46 2.57 9.59
N CYS A 232 -6.10 2.53 8.41
CA CYS A 232 -5.35 2.57 7.15
C CYS A 232 -4.60 3.90 6.95
N TYR A 233 -5.09 5.01 7.51
CA TYR A 233 -4.37 6.29 7.48
C TYR A 233 -3.14 6.30 8.39
N SER A 234 -3.03 5.38 9.34
CA SER A 234 -1.77 5.11 10.05
C SER A 234 -0.67 4.68 9.11
N TRP A 235 -0.99 4.03 7.99
CA TRP A 235 -0.02 3.77 6.94
C TRP A 235 0.11 4.97 5.99
N TRP A 236 -0.99 5.45 5.39
CA TRP A 236 -0.91 6.47 4.32
C TRP A 236 -0.27 7.78 4.79
N VAL A 237 -0.65 8.28 5.98
CA VAL A 237 -0.09 9.51 6.53
C VAL A 237 1.34 9.31 7.02
N LEU A 238 1.62 8.24 7.78
CA LEU A 238 2.98 8.00 8.32
C LEU A 238 3.98 7.72 7.21
N SER A 239 3.58 7.05 6.13
CA SER A 239 4.46 6.79 4.98
C SER A 239 4.88 8.10 4.31
N ALA A 240 3.92 8.97 4.02
CA ALA A 240 4.22 10.29 3.45
C ALA A 240 5.09 11.13 4.40
N LEU A 241 4.78 11.16 5.71
CA LEU A 241 5.61 11.85 6.70
C LEU A 241 7.01 11.24 6.82
N SER A 242 7.14 9.91 6.70
CA SER A 242 8.43 9.22 6.75
C SER A 242 9.28 9.59 5.53
N ILE A 243 8.71 9.59 4.33
CA ILE A 243 9.39 9.99 3.09
C ILE A 243 9.86 11.46 3.17
N LEU A 244 9.07 12.34 3.80
CA LEU A 244 9.38 13.76 3.95
C LEU A 244 10.26 14.08 5.18
N GLY A 245 10.66 13.09 5.98
CA GLY A 245 11.44 13.32 7.20
C GLY A 245 10.70 14.08 8.30
N ARG A 246 9.36 13.97 8.34
CA ARG A 246 8.46 14.64 9.29
C ARG A 246 7.69 13.67 10.19
N LEU A 247 8.07 12.39 10.22
CA LEU A 247 7.42 11.37 11.06
C LEU A 247 7.32 11.76 12.55
N HIS A 248 8.31 12.51 13.05
CA HIS A 248 8.37 13.00 14.43
C HIS A 248 7.33 14.08 14.77
N TRP A 249 6.53 14.57 13.81
CA TRP A 249 5.46 15.55 14.05
C TRP A 249 4.17 14.93 14.59
N ILE A 250 4.07 13.60 14.60
CA ILE A 250 2.92 12.86 15.15
C ILE A 250 3.20 12.45 16.59
N ASN A 251 2.16 12.41 17.42
CA ASN A 251 2.21 11.74 18.71
C ASN A 251 2.21 10.21 18.49
N LYS A 252 3.41 9.62 18.50
CA LYS A 252 3.64 8.19 18.26
C LYS A 252 2.88 7.31 19.25
N GLU A 253 2.93 7.62 20.55
CA GLU A 253 2.38 6.78 21.60
C GLU A 253 0.86 6.65 21.45
N LYS A 254 0.16 7.76 21.19
CA LYS A 254 -1.29 7.73 21.02
C LYS A 254 -1.73 7.00 19.75
N LEU A 255 -0.94 7.07 18.68
CA LEU A 255 -1.26 6.33 17.45
C LEU A 255 -1.05 4.82 17.64
N ILE A 256 -0.01 4.39 18.34
CA ILE A 256 0.18 2.99 18.74
C ILE A 256 -1.02 2.51 19.55
N GLU A 257 -1.45 3.28 20.56
CA GLU A 257 -2.63 2.92 21.37
C GLU A 257 -3.90 2.79 20.53
N PHE A 258 -4.12 3.68 19.56
CA PHE A 258 -5.27 3.61 18.66
C PHE A 258 -5.26 2.34 17.79
N VAL A 259 -4.13 2.03 17.15
CA VAL A 259 -4.02 0.83 16.29
C VAL A 259 -4.19 -0.45 17.10
N LEU A 260 -3.58 -0.54 18.29
CA LEU A 260 -3.72 -1.71 19.15
C LEU A 260 -5.17 -1.91 19.64
N ALA A 261 -5.92 -0.82 19.84
CA ALA A 261 -7.32 -0.90 20.24
C ALA A 261 -8.26 -1.40 19.12
N ALA A 262 -7.82 -1.40 17.86
CA ALA A 262 -8.60 -1.89 16.71
C ALA A 262 -8.38 -3.38 16.39
N GLN A 263 -7.61 -4.10 17.21
CA GLN A 263 -7.42 -5.54 17.07
C GLN A 263 -8.66 -6.31 17.56
N ASP A 264 -8.99 -7.42 16.91
CA ASP A 264 -9.95 -8.40 17.44
C ASP A 264 -9.23 -9.35 18.42
N PRO A 265 -9.58 -9.35 19.72
CA PRO A 265 -8.93 -10.16 20.73
C PRO A 265 -9.31 -11.64 20.70
N GLU A 266 -10.33 -12.03 19.94
CA GLU A 266 -10.80 -13.41 19.82
C GLU A 266 -10.33 -14.03 18.50
N GLY A 267 -10.58 -13.33 17.38
CA GLY A 267 -10.34 -13.83 16.03
C GLY A 267 -9.00 -13.43 15.41
N GLY A 268 -8.34 -12.39 15.93
CA GLY A 268 -7.22 -11.75 15.25
C GLY A 268 -7.65 -10.86 14.09
N GLY A 269 -6.67 -10.33 13.35
CA GLY A 269 -6.88 -9.19 12.44
C GLY A 269 -7.01 -7.84 13.15
N ILE A 270 -7.04 -6.77 12.34
CA ILE A 270 -7.20 -5.37 12.76
C ILE A 270 -8.28 -4.74 11.90
N ALA A 271 -9.19 -3.99 12.51
CA ALA A 271 -10.26 -3.25 11.85
C ALA A 271 -9.84 -1.81 11.53
N ASP A 272 -10.69 -1.06 10.85
CA ASP A 272 -10.51 0.37 10.62
C ASP A 272 -10.62 1.19 11.92
N ARG A 273 -11.49 0.78 12.86
CA ARG A 273 -11.62 1.39 14.20
C ARG A 273 -11.93 0.34 15.29
N PRO A 274 -11.71 0.67 16.57
CA PRO A 274 -12.10 -0.19 17.69
C PRO A 274 -13.58 -0.57 17.66
N GLY A 275 -13.87 -1.87 17.64
CA GLY A 275 -15.23 -2.41 17.66
C GLY A 275 -15.85 -2.66 16.28
N ASP A 276 -15.19 -2.24 15.20
CA ASP A 276 -15.61 -2.56 13.83
C ASP A 276 -15.09 -3.95 13.40
N MET A 277 -15.55 -4.45 12.25
CA MET A 277 -15.15 -5.76 11.73
C MET A 277 -13.74 -5.72 11.13
N VAL A 278 -12.94 -6.74 11.42
CA VAL A 278 -11.57 -6.86 10.90
C VAL A 278 -11.52 -7.25 9.43
N ASP A 279 -10.49 -6.77 8.72
CA ASP A 279 -10.16 -7.23 7.38
C ASP A 279 -8.63 -7.27 7.18
N VAL A 280 -8.19 -7.99 6.15
CA VAL A 280 -6.75 -8.17 5.89
C VAL A 280 -6.07 -6.88 5.40
N PHE A 281 -6.83 -5.94 4.83
CA PHE A 281 -6.33 -4.64 4.37
C PHE A 281 -5.92 -3.78 5.58
N HIS A 282 -6.81 -3.59 6.55
CA HIS A 282 -6.53 -2.87 7.79
C HIS A 282 -5.54 -3.62 8.67
N THR A 283 -5.54 -4.96 8.62
CA THR A 283 -4.50 -5.78 9.27
C THR A 283 -3.10 -5.44 8.77
N LEU A 284 -2.87 -5.40 7.45
CA LEU A 284 -1.57 -4.97 6.92
C LEU A 284 -1.26 -3.54 7.36
N PHE A 285 -2.18 -2.59 7.13
CA PHE A 285 -1.85 -1.17 7.32
C PHE A 285 -1.70 -0.77 8.79
N GLY A 286 -2.36 -1.47 9.71
CA GLY A 286 -2.09 -1.38 11.14
C GLY A 286 -0.68 -1.86 11.48
N ILE A 287 -0.30 -3.06 11.01
CA ILE A 287 1.03 -3.63 11.24
C ILE A 287 2.14 -2.76 10.60
N ALA A 288 1.94 -2.30 9.38
CA ALA A 288 2.89 -1.45 8.66
C ALA A 288 3.03 -0.07 9.34
N GLY A 289 1.93 0.53 9.80
CA GLY A 289 1.96 1.75 10.61
C GLY A 289 2.74 1.57 11.91
N LEU A 290 2.50 0.47 12.64
CA LEU A 290 3.28 0.13 13.84
C LEU A 290 4.77 -0.08 13.53
N SER A 291 5.10 -0.72 12.39
CA SER A 291 6.47 -0.90 11.93
C SER A 291 7.17 0.44 11.67
N LEU A 292 6.52 1.39 10.99
CA LEU A 292 7.06 2.74 10.78
C LEU A 292 7.30 3.49 12.09
N LEU A 293 6.44 3.28 13.08
CA LEU A 293 6.62 3.84 14.43
C LEU A 293 7.70 3.12 15.23
N GLY A 294 8.29 2.03 14.73
CA GLY A 294 9.31 1.26 15.44
C GLY A 294 8.74 0.46 16.63
N TYR A 295 7.52 -0.08 16.47
CA TYR A 295 6.94 -0.99 17.45
C TYR A 295 7.82 -2.25 17.59
N PRO A 296 8.16 -2.70 18.82
CA PRO A 296 9.07 -3.82 19.02
C PRO A 296 8.58 -5.13 18.38
N GLY A 297 9.51 -5.94 17.87
CA GLY A 297 9.22 -7.28 17.33
C GLY A 297 8.76 -7.32 15.87
N LEU A 298 8.50 -6.17 15.24
CA LEU A 298 8.17 -6.09 13.81
C LEU A 298 9.44 -5.92 12.96
N LYS A 299 9.45 -6.51 11.76
CA LYS A 299 10.43 -6.13 10.73
C LYS A 299 10.14 -4.71 10.25
N LEU A 300 11.18 -4.02 9.78
CA LEU A 300 11.04 -2.70 9.17
C LEU A 300 10.32 -2.79 7.82
N VAL A 301 9.34 -1.92 7.60
CA VAL A 301 8.68 -1.70 6.32
C VAL A 301 9.33 -0.52 5.59
N ASP A 302 9.40 -0.59 4.27
CA ASP A 302 9.79 0.53 3.41
C ASP A 302 8.58 1.46 3.15
N PRO A 303 8.66 2.77 3.47
CA PRO A 303 7.53 3.68 3.38
C PRO A 303 7.14 4.01 1.93
N VAL A 304 7.98 3.74 0.94
CA VAL A 304 7.69 4.02 -0.48
C VAL A 304 6.92 2.86 -1.09
N TYR A 305 7.34 1.62 -0.83
CA TYR A 305 6.77 0.43 -1.50
C TYR A 305 5.76 -0.37 -0.67
N CYS A 306 5.64 -0.09 0.64
CA CYS A 306 4.90 -0.94 1.59
C CYS A 306 5.39 -2.41 1.56
N LEU A 307 6.69 -2.61 1.35
CA LEU A 307 7.34 -3.91 1.36
C LEU A 307 8.28 -4.03 2.57
N PRO A 308 8.56 -5.24 3.07
CA PRO A 308 9.60 -5.44 4.07
C PRO A 308 10.93 -4.88 3.57
N LYS A 309 11.61 -4.07 4.39
CA LYS A 309 12.82 -3.33 3.99
C LYS A 309 13.92 -4.25 3.46
N HIS A 310 14.03 -5.46 4.01
CA HIS A 310 15.01 -6.46 3.55
C HIS A 310 14.74 -6.96 2.13
N VAL A 311 13.47 -7.03 1.69
CA VAL A 311 13.08 -7.36 0.30
C VAL A 311 13.52 -6.24 -0.64
N VAL A 312 13.24 -4.97 -0.28
CA VAL A 312 13.65 -3.80 -1.06
C VAL A 312 15.19 -3.70 -1.17
N GLN A 313 15.90 -4.06 -0.10
CA GLN A 313 17.36 -4.17 -0.09
C GLN A 313 17.87 -5.29 -1.00
N ARG A 314 17.25 -6.48 -0.95
CA ARG A 314 17.61 -7.63 -1.80
C ARG A 314 17.57 -7.27 -3.28
N ILE A 315 16.57 -6.49 -3.70
CA ILE A 315 16.43 -6.07 -5.11
C ILE A 315 17.22 -4.81 -5.46
N GLY A 316 17.93 -4.19 -4.51
CA GLY A 316 18.84 -3.07 -4.75
C GLY A 316 18.15 -1.70 -4.90
N LEU A 317 17.02 -1.49 -4.22
CA LEU A 317 16.29 -0.20 -4.25
C LEU A 317 16.45 0.65 -2.98
N ALA A 318 17.08 0.13 -1.92
CA ALA A 318 17.10 0.76 -0.59
C ALA A 318 17.89 2.07 -0.47
N GLU A 319 18.75 2.41 -1.43
CA GLU A 319 19.61 3.61 -1.38
C GLU A 319 19.04 4.79 -2.19
N ARG A 320 17.86 4.65 -2.81
CA ARG A 320 17.41 5.64 -3.79
C ARG A 320 16.70 6.86 -3.19
N TYR A 321 16.27 6.81 -1.93
CA TYR A 321 15.50 7.89 -1.30
C TYR A 321 16.03 8.12 0.12
N HIS A 322 16.89 9.13 0.29
CA HIS A 322 17.36 9.55 1.60
C HIS A 322 16.35 10.49 2.25
N VAL A 323 15.96 10.17 3.48
CA VAL A 323 15.19 11.00 4.40
C VAL A 323 16.12 11.98 5.11
#